data_AF-A0A318B4W9-F1
#
_entry.id   AF-A0A318B4W9-F1
#
_cell.length_a   1.000
_cell.length_b   1.000
_cell.length_c   1.000
_cell.angle_alpha   90.00
_cell.angle_beta   90.00
_cell.angle_gamma   90.00
#
_symmetry.space_group_name_H-M   'P 1'
#
loop_
_entity.id
_entity.type
_entity.pdbx_description
1 polymer ?
#
loop_
_entity_poly.entity_id
_entity_poly.type
_entity_poly.pdbx_seq_one_letter_code
_entity_poly.pdbx_strand_id
1 'polypeptide(L)'
;MTRIGSQGYAAAYAYAGATSSQTGTTTAAQAKAAEAAKTGASSVSVTLSAEAQAALAAASNDGRSLATVVSDARKSLDALLSAAKATSALKDGKATIDVSGLDRRSLYAVASNQGGSFPIEEQVVASLQLKAGLDKALAGPAADARVTGDYAGLYKAALARHEAAGTEEKGTLAWQNAKTALVEGLRQATAKPGTAPTGIADDPVAAYLKENGGVVANPRSRDIDAVASDVRTALDRQYSLATGEGMATDGESGTIDFTRFDDRSLSAIALNKGGQFSEHEIKEAADEVRARNREGVSSNWKSAQQSGDASVFGRNLVSQYVSMSDEEREAVGWTPALYDKMVSLQTLSDKLSSMFGADGTLKTGMSLLDYL
;
A
#
# COMPACT_ATOMS: atom_id res chain seq x y z
N MET A 1 3.68 19.94 14.64
CA MET A 1 2.98 18.82 13.95
C MET A 1 3.26 18.90 12.46
N THR A 2 4.32 18.24 12.00
CA THR A 2 4.61 18.07 10.57
C THR A 2 3.62 17.04 10.05
N ARG A 3 2.80 17.43 9.05
CA ARG A 3 1.82 16.54 8.43
C ARG A 3 2.57 15.50 7.60
N ILE A 4 2.75 14.32 8.18
CA ILE A 4 3.20 13.12 7.49
C ILE A 4 1.97 12.58 6.76
N GLY A 5 2.14 12.23 5.50
CA GLY A 5 1.16 11.44 4.76
C GLY A 5 1.84 10.12 4.44
N SER A 6 1.43 9.04 5.08
CA SER A 6 1.75 7.69 4.65
C SER A 6 0.72 7.27 3.60
N GLN A 7 1.13 7.11 2.33
CA GLN A 7 0.31 6.31 1.43
C GLN A 7 0.48 4.84 1.80
N GLY A 8 -0.64 4.15 2.04
CA GLY A 8 -0.64 2.70 2.14
C GLY A 8 -0.13 2.10 0.83
N TYR A 9 0.65 1.03 0.92
CA TYR A 9 1.25 0.38 -0.25
C TYR A 9 0.21 -0.08 -1.30
N ALA A 10 -1.02 -0.38 -0.87
CA ALA A 10 -2.15 -0.64 -1.78
C ALA A 10 -2.58 0.59 -2.59
N ALA A 11 -2.50 1.81 -2.03
CA ALA A 11 -2.80 3.06 -2.73
C ALA A 11 -1.75 3.39 -3.80
N ALA A 12 -0.49 2.98 -3.59
CA ALA A 12 0.59 3.15 -4.58
C ALA A 12 0.33 2.36 -5.88
N TYR A 13 -0.27 1.17 -5.80
CA TYR A 13 -0.66 0.39 -6.99
C TYR A 13 -1.94 0.89 -7.65
N ALA A 14 -2.82 1.54 -6.90
CA ALA A 14 -4.02 2.13 -7.46
C ALA A 14 -3.75 3.40 -8.29
N TYR A 15 -2.59 4.04 -8.12
CA TYR A 15 -2.14 5.18 -8.91
C TYR A 15 -1.83 4.81 -10.38
N ALA A 16 -1.54 3.55 -10.65
CA ALA A 16 -1.13 3.06 -11.96
C ALA A 16 -2.24 3.03 -13.03
N GLY A 17 -3.51 3.06 -12.61
CA GLY A 17 -4.65 2.88 -13.51
C GLY A 17 -5.11 4.11 -14.29
N ALA A 18 -4.49 5.28 -14.09
CA ALA A 18 -5.00 6.55 -14.61
C ALA A 18 -4.36 7.07 -15.90
N THR A 19 -3.48 6.30 -16.56
CA THR A 19 -2.85 6.75 -17.82
C THR A 19 -3.39 6.08 -19.08
N SER A 20 -4.52 5.37 -19.04
CA SER A 20 -5.18 4.90 -20.25
C SER A 20 -6.12 5.96 -20.84
N SER A 21 -5.54 7.06 -21.37
CA SER A 21 -6.02 7.82 -22.54
C SER A 21 -5.35 9.20 -22.66
N GLN A 22 -4.05 9.23 -22.97
CA GLN A 22 -3.47 10.42 -23.63
C GLN A 22 -2.22 10.05 -24.44
N THR A 23 -2.44 9.35 -25.55
CA THR A 23 -1.47 9.28 -26.64
C THR A 23 -1.48 10.63 -27.37
N GLY A 24 -0.83 11.63 -26.79
CA GLY A 24 -0.66 12.94 -27.43
C GLY A 24 -0.32 14.04 -26.44
N THR A 25 0.92 14.54 -26.52
CA THR A 25 1.54 15.74 -25.87
C THR A 25 2.73 15.50 -24.92
N THR A 26 3.23 14.26 -24.79
CA THR A 26 4.39 13.94 -23.92
C THR A 26 5.73 14.56 -24.35
N THR A 27 5.85 15.11 -25.56
CA THR A 27 7.14 15.63 -26.08
C THR A 27 7.53 16.99 -25.46
N ALA A 28 6.59 17.82 -25.02
CA ALA A 28 6.90 19.18 -24.55
C ALA A 28 7.25 19.26 -23.05
N ALA A 29 6.69 18.39 -22.22
CA ALA A 29 6.99 18.33 -20.78
C ALA A 29 8.35 17.66 -20.49
N GLN A 30 8.78 16.73 -21.35
CA GLN A 30 10.08 16.05 -21.23
C GLN A 30 11.26 16.99 -21.53
N ALA A 31 11.10 17.94 -22.46
CA ALA A 31 12.14 18.93 -22.79
C ALA A 31 12.42 19.89 -21.63
N LYS A 32 11.38 20.33 -20.92
CA LYS A 32 11.50 21.29 -19.81
C LYS A 32 12.06 20.67 -18.51
N ALA A 33 11.82 19.38 -18.29
CA ALA A 33 12.39 18.63 -17.16
C ALA A 33 13.88 18.28 -17.37
N ALA A 34 14.30 18.03 -18.62
CA ALA A 34 15.70 17.80 -18.95
C ALA A 34 16.59 19.04 -18.78
N GLU A 35 16.01 20.24 -18.95
CA GLU A 35 16.73 21.51 -18.84
C GLU A 35 16.94 21.96 -17.38
N ALA A 36 15.99 21.63 -16.49
CA ALA A 36 16.11 21.88 -15.05
C ALA A 36 17.13 20.96 -14.34
N ALA A 37 17.44 19.80 -14.91
CA ALA A 37 18.41 18.85 -14.37
C ALA A 37 19.89 19.27 -14.60
N LYS A 38 20.15 20.36 -15.32
CA LYS A 38 21.52 20.78 -15.70
C LYS A 38 22.18 21.75 -14.72
N THR A 39 21.46 22.24 -13.71
CA THR A 39 22.00 23.21 -12.74
C THR A 39 21.54 22.89 -11.32
N GLY A 40 22.37 22.16 -10.57
CA GLY A 40 22.29 22.13 -9.11
C GLY A 40 22.65 20.81 -8.44
N ALA A 41 23.79 20.82 -7.73
CA ALA A 41 24.30 19.87 -6.74
C ALA A 41 25.00 18.59 -7.25
N SER A 42 26.26 18.44 -6.82
CA SER A 42 27.13 17.27 -7.00
C SER A 42 26.43 15.99 -6.55
N SER A 43 26.04 15.16 -7.52
CA SER A 43 25.58 13.80 -7.28
C SER A 43 26.77 12.85 -7.33
N VAL A 44 26.87 11.95 -6.34
CA VAL A 44 27.66 10.73 -6.50
C VAL A 44 26.86 9.86 -7.47
N SER A 45 27.23 9.88 -8.74
CA SER A 45 26.67 8.97 -9.73
C SER A 45 27.24 7.56 -9.47
N VAL A 46 26.45 6.70 -8.83
CA VAL A 46 26.73 5.26 -8.83
C VAL A 46 26.36 4.75 -10.22
N THR A 47 27.31 4.78 -11.15
CA THR A 47 27.12 4.23 -12.49
C THR A 47 27.16 2.71 -12.36
N LEU A 48 25.99 2.07 -12.40
CA LEU A 48 25.89 0.62 -12.58
C LEU A 48 26.65 0.22 -13.84
N SER A 49 27.38 -0.90 -13.82
CA SER A 49 28.06 -1.40 -15.02
C SER A 49 27.08 -1.64 -16.16
N ALA A 50 27.57 -1.57 -17.40
CA ALA A 50 26.74 -1.79 -18.59
C ALA A 50 26.08 -3.18 -18.57
N GLU A 51 26.76 -4.16 -17.98
CA GLU A 51 26.29 -5.53 -17.79
C GLU A 51 25.19 -5.61 -16.72
N ALA A 52 25.28 -4.83 -15.64
CA ALA A 52 24.23 -4.75 -14.63
C ALA A 52 22.99 -4.00 -15.14
N GLN A 53 23.19 -2.95 -15.95
CA GLN A 53 22.08 -2.25 -16.64
C GLN A 53 21.41 -3.15 -17.67
N ALA A 54 22.18 -3.93 -18.44
CA ALA A 54 21.65 -4.89 -19.40
C ALA A 54 20.93 -6.06 -18.72
N ALA A 55 21.45 -6.58 -17.60
CA ALA A 55 20.78 -7.61 -16.80
C ALA A 55 19.47 -7.09 -16.17
N LEU A 56 19.44 -5.84 -15.70
CA LEU A 56 18.24 -5.20 -15.16
C LEU A 56 17.20 -4.90 -16.26
N ALA A 57 17.64 -4.50 -17.46
CA ALA A 57 16.78 -4.29 -18.62
C ALA A 57 16.20 -5.61 -19.18
N ALA A 58 17.00 -6.70 -19.16
CA ALA A 58 16.56 -8.04 -19.51
C ALA A 58 15.59 -8.63 -18.47
N ALA A 59 15.78 -8.33 -17.18
CA ALA A 59 14.84 -8.71 -16.11
C ALA A 59 13.51 -7.94 -16.16
N SER A 60 13.47 -6.77 -16.81
CA SER A 60 12.28 -5.90 -16.88
C SER A 60 11.39 -6.16 -18.11
N ASN A 61 11.86 -6.94 -19.09
CA ASN A 61 11.13 -7.25 -20.33
C ASN A 61 11.08 -8.77 -20.54
N ASP A 62 9.99 -9.41 -20.13
CA ASP A 62 9.71 -10.83 -20.46
C ASP A 62 9.37 -11.07 -21.95
N GLY A 63 9.55 -10.05 -22.81
CA GLY A 63 9.26 -10.07 -24.24
C GLY A 63 7.79 -9.96 -24.62
N ARG A 64 6.84 -10.07 -23.67
CA ARG A 64 5.40 -9.96 -23.95
C ARG A 64 4.98 -8.51 -24.17
N SER A 65 4.10 -8.27 -25.14
CA SER A 65 3.42 -6.98 -25.28
C SER A 65 2.40 -6.78 -24.16
N LEU A 66 2.07 -5.53 -23.82
CA LEU A 66 1.04 -5.22 -22.82
C LEU A 66 -0.30 -5.90 -23.15
N ALA A 67 -0.69 -5.90 -24.43
CA ALA A 67 -1.92 -6.57 -24.88
C ALA A 67 -1.89 -8.09 -24.59
N THR A 68 -0.72 -8.73 -24.73
CA THR A 68 -0.55 -10.16 -24.40
C THR A 68 -0.65 -10.37 -22.90
N VAL A 69 0.01 -9.54 -22.09
CA VAL A 69 -0.06 -9.61 -20.62
C VAL A 69 -1.50 -9.47 -20.13
N VAL A 70 -2.26 -8.52 -20.68
CA VAL A 70 -3.67 -8.30 -20.34
C VAL A 70 -4.52 -9.50 -20.75
N SER A 71 -4.35 -10.02 -21.97
CA SER A 71 -5.12 -11.18 -22.45
C SER A 71 -4.84 -12.45 -21.64
N ASP A 72 -3.59 -12.70 -21.30
CA ASP A 72 -3.19 -13.88 -20.52
C ASP A 72 -3.65 -13.77 -19.07
N ALA A 73 -3.58 -12.58 -18.46
CA ALA A 73 -4.10 -12.34 -17.12
C ALA A 73 -5.62 -12.55 -17.06
N ARG A 74 -6.37 -12.03 -18.06
CA ARG A 74 -7.81 -12.24 -18.17
C ARG A 74 -8.17 -13.73 -18.24
N LYS A 75 -7.54 -14.48 -19.14
CA LYS A 75 -7.75 -15.94 -19.26
C LYS A 75 -7.43 -16.68 -17.96
N SER A 76 -6.36 -16.29 -17.28
CA SER A 76 -5.96 -16.93 -16.02
C SER A 76 -6.99 -16.68 -14.91
N LEU A 77 -7.47 -15.44 -14.78
CA LEU A 77 -8.51 -15.09 -13.80
C LEU A 77 -9.84 -15.78 -14.10
N ASP A 78 -10.24 -15.87 -15.37
CA ASP A 78 -11.48 -16.56 -15.75
C ASP A 78 -11.40 -18.06 -15.41
N ALA A 79 -10.24 -18.68 -15.64
CA ALA A 79 -9.98 -20.07 -15.26
C ALA A 79 -10.01 -20.25 -13.73
N LEU A 80 -9.42 -19.33 -12.97
CA LEU A 80 -9.43 -19.35 -11.50
C LEU A 80 -10.85 -19.22 -10.93
N LEU A 81 -11.64 -18.27 -11.45
CA LEU A 81 -13.04 -18.07 -11.05
C LEU A 81 -13.90 -19.30 -11.38
N SER A 82 -13.72 -19.86 -12.59
CA SER A 82 -14.42 -21.08 -13.01
C SER A 82 -14.07 -22.28 -12.12
N ALA A 83 -12.77 -22.49 -11.83
CA ALA A 83 -12.31 -23.56 -10.96
C ALA A 83 -12.83 -23.41 -9.52
N ALA A 84 -12.87 -22.17 -9.01
CA ALA A 84 -13.43 -21.84 -7.70
C ALA A 84 -14.97 -21.85 -7.66
N LYS A 85 -15.64 -21.95 -8.82
CA LYS A 85 -17.09 -21.75 -8.98
C LYS A 85 -17.56 -20.42 -8.36
N ALA A 86 -16.71 -19.40 -8.45
CA ALA A 86 -16.94 -18.08 -7.90
C ALA A 86 -17.41 -17.13 -9.01
N THR A 87 -18.37 -16.26 -8.69
CA THR A 87 -18.87 -15.23 -9.61
C THR A 87 -18.15 -13.87 -9.44
N SER A 88 -17.34 -13.74 -8.40
CA SER A 88 -16.53 -12.56 -8.09
C SER A 88 -15.24 -13.01 -7.42
N ALA A 89 -14.14 -12.30 -7.64
CA ALA A 89 -12.84 -12.55 -7.01
C ALA A 89 -12.80 -12.19 -5.52
N LEU A 90 -13.78 -11.42 -5.04
CA LEU A 90 -13.87 -10.96 -3.65
C LEU A 90 -15.29 -11.13 -3.13
N LYS A 91 -15.45 -11.73 -1.96
CA LYS A 91 -16.73 -11.90 -1.27
C LYS A 91 -16.53 -11.74 0.23
N ASP A 92 -17.38 -10.93 0.87
CA ASP A 92 -17.34 -10.68 2.32
C ASP A 92 -15.95 -10.25 2.82
N GLY A 93 -15.25 -9.43 2.02
CA GLY A 93 -13.89 -8.97 2.30
C GLY A 93 -12.81 -10.04 2.17
N LYS A 94 -13.10 -11.20 1.56
CA LYS A 94 -12.16 -12.32 1.38
C LYS A 94 -12.00 -12.68 -0.09
N ALA A 95 -10.76 -12.95 -0.50
CA ALA A 95 -10.48 -13.44 -1.84
C ALA A 95 -11.13 -14.82 -2.05
N THR A 96 -11.79 -15.02 -3.18
CA THR A 96 -12.41 -16.29 -3.57
C THR A 96 -11.52 -17.12 -4.50
N ILE A 97 -10.48 -16.48 -5.04
CA ILE A 97 -9.50 -17.06 -5.97
C ILE A 97 -8.08 -16.84 -5.44
N ASP A 98 -7.20 -17.79 -5.73
CA ASP A 98 -5.76 -17.66 -5.44
C ASP A 98 -5.03 -17.13 -6.68
N VAL A 99 -4.58 -15.88 -6.61
CA VAL A 99 -3.82 -15.20 -7.68
C VAL A 99 -2.31 -15.28 -7.48
N SER A 100 -1.82 -16.02 -6.49
CA SER A 100 -0.39 -16.09 -6.17
C SER A 100 0.46 -16.72 -7.27
N GLY A 101 -0.17 -17.47 -8.19
CA GLY A 101 0.46 -18.02 -9.39
C GLY A 101 0.67 -17.02 -10.53
N LEU A 102 0.06 -15.83 -10.49
CA LEU A 102 0.28 -14.80 -11.50
C LEU A 102 1.61 -14.06 -11.24
N ASP A 103 2.32 -13.73 -12.32
CA ASP A 103 3.54 -12.93 -12.22
C ASP A 103 3.24 -11.46 -11.88
N ARG A 104 4.24 -10.74 -11.36
CA ARG A 104 4.09 -9.32 -10.94
C ARG A 104 3.53 -8.45 -12.05
N ARG A 105 3.95 -8.65 -13.30
CA ARG A 105 3.54 -7.80 -14.42
C ARG A 105 2.07 -8.05 -14.78
N SER A 106 1.64 -9.31 -14.78
CA SER A 106 0.22 -9.66 -14.91
C SER A 106 -0.61 -9.14 -13.73
N LEU A 107 -0.16 -9.31 -12.49
CA LEU A 107 -0.84 -8.76 -11.31
C LEU A 107 -0.95 -7.23 -11.38
N TYR A 108 0.10 -6.54 -11.82
CA TYR A 108 0.08 -5.10 -12.03
C TYR A 108 -0.91 -4.69 -13.13
N ALA A 109 -0.95 -5.42 -14.25
CA ALA A 109 -1.89 -5.16 -15.33
C ALA A 109 -3.35 -5.28 -14.85
N VAL A 110 -3.64 -6.30 -14.02
CA VAL A 110 -4.96 -6.48 -13.39
C VAL A 110 -5.23 -5.35 -12.40
N ALA A 111 -4.32 -5.09 -11.45
CA ALA A 111 -4.48 -4.08 -10.40
C ALA A 111 -4.67 -2.65 -10.94
N SER A 112 -4.02 -2.33 -12.06
CA SER A 112 -4.14 -1.04 -12.74
C SER A 112 -5.20 -1.01 -13.84
N ASN A 113 -6.01 -2.07 -13.96
CA ASN A 113 -7.07 -2.20 -14.96
C ASN A 113 -6.59 -1.92 -16.40
N GLN A 114 -5.40 -2.41 -16.77
CA GLN A 114 -4.88 -2.20 -18.12
C GLN A 114 -5.83 -2.80 -19.15
N GLY A 115 -6.24 -2.00 -20.13
CA GLY A 115 -7.23 -2.42 -21.12
C GLY A 115 -8.68 -2.43 -20.62
N GLY A 116 -8.98 -1.91 -19.44
CA GLY A 116 -10.34 -1.64 -18.97
C GLY A 116 -11.23 -2.88 -18.81
N SER A 117 -10.62 -4.05 -18.64
CA SER A 117 -11.30 -5.36 -18.72
C SER A 117 -11.32 -6.14 -17.40
N PHE A 118 -10.90 -5.53 -16.29
CA PHE A 118 -10.82 -6.17 -14.99
C PHE A 118 -11.84 -5.56 -14.02
N PRO A 119 -12.83 -6.34 -13.53
CA PRO A 119 -13.66 -5.95 -12.40
C PRO A 119 -12.85 -5.53 -11.18
N ILE A 120 -13.39 -4.63 -10.36
CA ILE A 120 -12.65 -4.03 -9.23
C ILE A 120 -12.25 -5.06 -8.19
N GLU A 121 -13.05 -6.09 -7.97
CA GLU A 121 -12.72 -7.18 -7.06
C GLU A 121 -11.43 -7.89 -7.47
N GLU A 122 -11.21 -8.07 -8.78
CA GLU A 122 -9.97 -8.62 -9.30
C GLU A 122 -8.82 -7.64 -9.16
N GLN A 123 -9.07 -6.35 -9.41
CA GLN A 123 -8.07 -5.29 -9.19
C GLN A 123 -7.61 -5.26 -7.73
N VAL A 124 -8.54 -5.39 -6.78
CA VAL A 124 -8.28 -5.43 -5.33
C VAL A 124 -7.47 -6.67 -4.98
N VAL A 125 -7.91 -7.85 -5.40
CA VAL A 125 -7.19 -9.11 -5.12
C VAL A 125 -5.78 -9.10 -5.71
N ALA A 126 -5.60 -8.56 -6.92
CA ALA A 126 -4.29 -8.39 -7.52
C ALA A 126 -3.41 -7.38 -6.75
N SER A 127 -3.99 -6.25 -6.32
CA SER A 127 -3.29 -5.25 -5.50
C SER A 127 -2.82 -5.83 -4.16
N LEU A 128 -3.67 -6.63 -3.52
CA LEU A 128 -3.32 -7.34 -2.29
C LEU A 128 -2.21 -8.37 -2.50
N GLN A 129 -2.21 -9.08 -3.63
CA GLN A 129 -1.15 -10.02 -3.96
C GLN A 129 0.19 -9.32 -4.25
N LEU A 130 0.17 -8.17 -4.94
CA LEU A 130 1.38 -7.35 -5.13
C LEU A 130 1.95 -6.89 -3.79
N LYS A 131 1.08 -6.47 -2.88
CA LYS A 131 1.41 -6.13 -1.49
C LYS A 131 1.99 -7.33 -0.73
N ALA A 132 1.33 -8.48 -0.76
CA ALA A 132 1.84 -9.70 -0.12
C ALA A 132 3.23 -10.10 -0.65
N GLY A 133 3.48 -9.89 -1.95
CA GLY A 133 4.79 -10.09 -2.56
C GLY A 133 5.87 -9.12 -2.04
N LEU A 134 5.54 -7.86 -1.78
CA LEU A 134 6.45 -6.95 -1.08
C LEU A 134 6.66 -7.42 0.36
N ASP A 135 5.57 -7.67 1.09
CA ASP A 135 5.61 -7.99 2.50
C ASP A 135 6.48 -9.22 2.76
N LYS A 136 6.38 -10.24 1.89
CA LYS A 136 7.25 -11.42 1.88
C LYS A 136 8.72 -11.09 1.65
N ALA A 137 9.02 -10.16 0.73
CA ALA A 137 10.39 -9.74 0.44
C ALA A 137 11.02 -8.95 1.59
N LEU A 138 10.21 -8.19 2.34
CA LEU A 138 10.67 -7.37 3.46
C LEU A 138 10.71 -8.11 4.80
N ALA A 139 9.97 -9.21 4.96
CA ALA A 139 9.85 -9.92 6.24
C ALA A 139 11.19 -10.31 6.88
N GLY A 140 12.09 -10.94 6.11
CA GLY A 140 13.42 -11.31 6.60
C GLY A 140 14.25 -10.08 7.01
N PRO A 141 14.52 -9.14 6.08
CA PRO A 141 15.27 -7.93 6.38
C PRO A 141 14.66 -7.07 7.51
N ALA A 142 13.34 -7.08 7.68
CA ALA A 142 12.69 -6.36 8.77
C ALA A 142 12.86 -7.07 10.12
N ALA A 143 12.88 -8.41 10.13
CA ALA A 143 13.25 -9.16 11.32
C ALA A 143 14.70 -8.86 11.73
N ASP A 144 15.62 -8.81 10.77
CA ASP A 144 17.02 -8.45 11.00
C ASP A 144 17.14 -7.01 11.52
N ALA A 145 16.44 -6.06 10.89
CA ALA A 145 16.42 -4.65 11.32
C ALA A 145 15.87 -4.48 12.75
N ARG A 146 14.89 -5.29 13.16
CA ARG A 146 14.33 -5.25 14.52
C ARG A 146 15.35 -5.69 15.58
N VAL A 147 16.18 -6.67 15.27
CA VAL A 147 17.16 -7.23 16.22
C VAL A 147 18.48 -6.45 16.21
N THR A 148 18.95 -6.09 15.02
CA THR A 148 20.30 -5.52 14.82
C THR A 148 20.28 -4.01 14.58
N GLY A 149 19.12 -3.44 14.23
CA GLY A 149 19.02 -2.05 13.79
C GLY A 149 19.51 -1.81 12.35
N ASP A 150 19.74 -2.87 11.56
CA ASP A 150 20.12 -2.75 10.14
C ASP A 150 18.94 -2.36 9.23
N TYR A 151 18.52 -1.10 9.33
CA TYR A 151 17.55 -0.54 8.39
C TYR A 151 18.13 -0.41 6.98
N ALA A 152 19.45 -0.30 6.81
CA ALA A 152 20.06 -0.16 5.47
C ALA A 152 19.85 -1.44 4.63
N GLY A 153 19.97 -2.62 5.24
CA GLY A 153 19.62 -3.91 4.63
C GLY A 153 18.15 -3.97 4.20
N LEU A 154 17.23 -3.49 5.06
CA LEU A 154 15.80 -3.43 4.76
C LEU A 154 15.48 -2.51 3.57
N TYR A 155 16.03 -1.29 3.51
CA TYR A 155 15.82 -0.39 2.36
C TYR A 155 16.48 -0.90 1.08
N LYS A 156 17.61 -1.61 1.15
CA LYS A 156 18.21 -2.27 -0.03
C LYS A 156 17.31 -3.36 -0.58
N ALA A 157 16.72 -4.20 0.28
CA ALA A 157 15.77 -5.22 -0.14
C ALA A 157 14.53 -4.60 -0.80
N ALA A 158 14.00 -3.52 -0.21
CA ALA A 158 12.88 -2.78 -0.78
C ALA A 158 13.22 -2.17 -2.15
N LEU A 159 14.38 -1.54 -2.31
CA LEU A 159 14.86 -1.02 -3.60
C LEU A 159 15.02 -2.12 -4.64
N ALA A 160 15.62 -3.26 -4.29
CA ALA A 160 15.78 -4.38 -5.21
C ALA A 160 14.43 -4.90 -5.70
N ARG A 161 13.45 -5.03 -4.80
CA ARG A 161 12.08 -5.40 -5.18
C ARG A 161 11.42 -4.32 -6.04
N HIS A 162 11.63 -3.05 -5.74
CA HIS A 162 11.07 -1.91 -6.49
C HIS A 162 11.61 -1.84 -7.92
N GLU A 163 12.91 -2.09 -8.10
CA GLU A 163 13.59 -2.10 -9.41
C GLU A 163 13.24 -3.33 -10.25
N ALA A 164 12.72 -4.40 -9.65
CA ALA A 164 12.20 -5.57 -10.36
C ALA A 164 10.79 -5.36 -10.96
N ALA A 165 10.25 -4.14 -10.90
CA ALA A 165 9.01 -3.76 -11.55
C ALA A 165 9.10 -3.83 -13.09
N GLY A 166 7.97 -4.13 -13.74
CA GLY A 166 7.86 -4.13 -15.20
C GLY A 166 7.85 -2.71 -15.79
N THR A 167 8.02 -2.61 -17.11
CA THR A 167 8.05 -1.33 -17.83
C THR A 167 6.81 -0.46 -17.57
N GLU A 168 5.62 -1.08 -17.51
CA GLU A 168 4.37 -0.35 -17.25
C GLU A 168 4.33 0.27 -15.86
N GLU A 169 4.88 -0.41 -14.86
CA GLU A 169 4.94 0.07 -13.48
C GLU A 169 5.98 1.18 -13.32
N LYS A 170 7.17 0.99 -13.92
CA LYS A 170 8.26 1.97 -13.92
C LYS A 170 7.89 3.30 -14.60
N GLY A 171 6.93 3.28 -15.52
CA GLY A 171 6.44 4.46 -16.22
C GLY A 171 5.57 5.41 -15.37
N THR A 172 5.20 5.01 -14.15
CA THR A 172 4.26 5.78 -13.31
C THR A 172 4.95 6.77 -12.36
N LEU A 173 4.26 7.87 -12.04
CA LEU A 173 4.75 8.82 -11.02
C LEU A 173 4.80 8.18 -9.63
N ALA A 174 3.85 7.30 -9.27
CA ALA A 174 3.90 6.57 -8.01
C ALA A 174 5.18 5.74 -7.86
N TRP A 175 5.60 5.03 -8.92
CA TRP A 175 6.86 4.30 -8.90
C TRP A 175 8.07 5.23 -8.70
N GLN A 176 8.07 6.39 -9.35
CA GLN A 176 9.16 7.38 -9.19
C GLN A 176 9.20 7.99 -7.78
N ASN A 177 8.05 8.30 -7.20
CA ASN A 177 7.94 8.83 -5.84
C ASN A 177 8.43 7.80 -4.82
N ALA A 178 7.96 6.55 -4.93
CA ALA A 178 8.40 5.46 -4.07
C ALA A 178 9.90 5.19 -4.21
N LYS A 179 10.45 5.25 -5.43
CA LYS A 179 11.90 5.14 -5.65
C LYS A 179 12.67 6.25 -4.94
N THR A 180 12.19 7.48 -5.03
CA THR A 180 12.82 8.64 -4.36
C THR A 180 12.81 8.47 -2.84
N ALA A 181 11.66 8.08 -2.27
CA ALA A 181 11.52 7.80 -0.85
C ALA A 181 12.46 6.68 -0.38
N LEU A 182 12.55 5.59 -1.15
CA LEU A 182 13.44 4.47 -0.85
C LEU A 182 14.93 4.84 -0.90
N VAL A 183 15.35 5.65 -1.87
CA VAL A 183 16.72 6.15 -1.96
C VAL A 183 17.05 7.06 -0.78
N GLU A 184 16.14 7.96 -0.42
CA GLU A 184 16.30 8.83 0.75
C GLU A 184 16.36 8.03 2.06
N GLY A 185 15.50 7.01 2.20
CA GLY A 185 15.50 6.12 3.36
C GLY A 185 16.80 5.32 3.48
N LEU A 186 17.30 4.78 2.36
CA LEU A 186 18.62 4.14 2.34
C LEU A 186 19.74 5.11 2.74
N ARG A 187 19.69 6.36 2.26
CA ARG A 187 20.66 7.40 2.62
C ARG A 187 20.64 7.68 4.11
N GLN A 188 19.46 7.86 4.71
CA GLN A 188 19.31 8.08 6.15
C GLN A 188 19.77 6.88 6.97
N ALA A 189 19.35 5.66 6.60
CA ALA A 189 19.71 4.43 7.30
C ALA A 189 21.22 4.16 7.27
N THR A 190 21.89 4.52 6.16
CA THR A 190 23.35 4.42 6.04
C THR A 190 24.05 5.48 6.90
N ALA A 191 23.50 6.70 6.97
CA ALA A 191 24.09 7.79 7.74
C ALA A 191 23.95 7.60 9.26
N LYS A 192 22.88 6.91 9.71
CA LYS A 192 22.60 6.64 11.13
C LYS A 192 22.22 5.17 11.33
N PRO A 193 23.20 4.25 11.34
CA PRO A 193 22.95 2.84 11.63
C PRO A 193 22.21 2.68 12.96
N GLY A 194 21.29 1.72 13.05
CA GLY A 194 20.50 1.47 14.25
C GLY A 194 19.25 2.35 14.42
N THR A 195 19.10 3.42 13.61
CA THR A 195 17.95 4.32 13.67
C THR A 195 17.09 4.18 12.43
N ALA A 196 15.78 3.96 12.62
CA ALA A 196 14.83 3.94 11.51
C ALA A 196 14.78 5.31 10.83
N PRO A 197 14.82 5.39 9.49
CA PRO A 197 14.55 6.64 8.76
C PRO A 197 13.18 7.22 9.12
N THR A 198 13.08 8.54 9.13
CA THR A 198 11.84 9.25 9.48
C THR A 198 11.66 10.49 8.62
N GLY A 199 10.42 11.00 8.56
CA GLY A 199 10.11 12.25 7.84
C GLY A 199 10.14 12.11 6.31
N ILE A 200 10.12 10.89 5.79
CA ILE A 200 10.09 10.61 4.35
C ILE A 200 8.63 10.42 3.93
N ALA A 201 8.15 11.28 3.03
CA ALA A 201 6.81 11.14 2.48
C ALA A 201 6.71 9.88 1.62
N ASP A 202 5.56 9.20 1.68
CA ASP A 202 5.24 8.03 0.86
C ASP A 202 6.26 6.88 0.98
N ASP A 203 6.89 6.73 2.13
CA ASP A 203 7.91 5.71 2.37
C ASP A 203 7.28 4.30 2.51
N PRO A 204 7.53 3.38 1.56
CA PRO A 204 6.94 2.05 1.58
C PRO A 204 7.53 1.15 2.67
N VAL A 205 8.74 1.41 3.17
CA VAL A 205 9.34 0.65 4.27
C VAL A 205 8.72 1.07 5.59
N ALA A 206 8.55 2.39 5.81
CA ALA A 206 7.85 2.88 6.99
C ALA A 206 6.41 2.37 7.03
N ALA A 207 5.70 2.40 5.89
CA ALA A 207 4.37 1.82 5.77
C ALA A 207 4.36 0.31 6.09
N TYR A 208 5.32 -0.45 5.57
CA TYR A 208 5.46 -1.88 5.88
C TYR A 208 5.66 -2.13 7.38
N LEU A 209 6.58 -1.41 8.03
CA LEU A 209 6.86 -1.59 9.46
C LEU A 209 5.66 -1.25 10.35
N LYS A 210 4.89 -0.23 9.95
CA LYS A 210 3.64 0.17 10.60
C LYS A 210 2.54 -0.89 10.45
N GLU A 211 2.55 -1.65 9.37
CA GLU A 211 1.57 -2.71 9.12
C GLU A 211 1.95 -4.07 9.70
N ASN A 212 3.19 -4.49 9.47
CA ASN A 212 3.63 -5.87 9.62
C ASN A 212 4.61 -6.07 10.79
N GLY A 213 4.76 -5.05 11.62
CA GLY A 213 5.40 -5.15 12.93
C GLY A 213 6.59 -4.22 13.08
N GLY A 214 6.49 -3.28 14.01
CA GLY A 214 7.62 -2.52 14.54
C GLY A 214 8.23 -3.20 15.77
N VAL A 215 7.55 -3.12 16.92
CA VAL A 215 7.98 -3.76 18.18
C VAL A 215 7.57 -5.23 18.32
N VAL A 216 6.42 -5.63 17.74
CA VAL A 216 5.95 -7.03 17.73
C VAL A 216 6.29 -7.69 16.40
N ALA A 217 6.76 -8.93 16.44
CA ALA A 217 7.04 -9.70 15.24
C ALA A 217 5.76 -10.33 14.67
N ASN A 218 5.53 -10.10 13.37
CA ASN A 218 4.45 -10.70 12.57
C ASN A 218 3.08 -10.67 13.27
N PRO A 219 2.63 -9.51 13.76
CA PRO A 219 1.42 -9.37 14.56
C PRO A 219 0.20 -9.91 13.80
N ARG A 220 0.15 -9.77 12.47
CA ARG A 220 -0.96 -10.20 11.61
C ARG A 220 -1.24 -11.70 11.54
N SER A 221 -0.23 -12.54 11.78
CA SER A 221 -0.40 -14.00 11.72
C SER A 221 -0.54 -14.64 13.09
N ARG A 222 -0.49 -13.83 14.16
CA ARG A 222 -0.50 -14.30 15.54
C ARG A 222 -1.88 -14.18 16.18
N ASP A 223 -2.07 -14.97 17.23
CA ASP A 223 -3.19 -14.79 18.15
C ASP A 223 -3.14 -13.41 18.80
N ILE A 224 -4.30 -12.76 18.95
CA ILE A 224 -4.36 -11.37 19.40
C ILE A 224 -4.00 -11.23 20.89
N ASP A 225 -4.29 -12.20 21.74
CA ASP A 225 -3.91 -12.14 23.15
C ASP A 225 -2.39 -12.31 23.30
N ALA A 226 -1.77 -13.13 22.45
CA ALA A 226 -0.31 -13.20 22.37
C ALA A 226 0.33 -11.88 21.87
N VAL A 227 -0.32 -11.19 20.91
CA VAL A 227 0.11 -9.84 20.48
C VAL A 227 -0.02 -8.85 21.64
N ALA A 228 -1.16 -8.83 22.35
CA ALA A 228 -1.39 -7.96 23.49
C ALA A 228 -0.33 -8.13 24.60
N SER A 229 0.05 -9.37 24.91
CA SER A 229 1.10 -9.66 25.89
C SER A 229 2.48 -9.12 25.48
N ASP A 230 2.84 -9.21 24.19
CA ASP A 230 4.10 -8.66 23.69
C ASP A 230 4.06 -7.12 23.68
N VAL A 231 2.90 -6.54 23.36
CA VAL A 231 2.67 -5.09 23.41
C VAL A 231 2.81 -4.55 24.82
N ARG A 232 2.23 -5.21 25.83
CA ARG A 232 2.41 -4.88 27.26
C ARG A 232 3.89 -4.85 27.62
N THR A 233 4.63 -5.90 27.24
CA THR A 233 6.08 -5.98 27.47
C THR A 233 6.84 -4.83 26.80
N ALA A 234 6.44 -4.43 25.58
CA ALA A 234 7.05 -3.32 24.88
C ALA A 234 6.75 -1.95 25.53
N LEU A 235 5.52 -1.73 26.01
CA LEU A 235 5.14 -0.54 26.76
C LEU A 235 5.88 -0.43 28.09
N ASP A 236 5.96 -1.51 28.86
CA ASP A 236 6.69 -1.52 30.14
C ASP A 236 8.18 -1.20 29.94
N ARG A 237 8.76 -1.73 28.85
CA ARG A 237 10.12 -1.39 28.47
C ARG A 237 10.25 0.09 28.08
N GLN A 238 9.30 0.63 27.32
CA GLN A 238 9.30 2.06 26.97
C GLN A 238 9.27 2.94 28.22
N TYR A 239 8.40 2.61 29.18
CA TYR A 239 8.27 3.31 30.45
C TYR A 239 9.57 3.28 31.25
N SER A 240 10.22 2.12 31.32
CA SER A 240 11.52 1.98 32.01
C SER A 240 12.66 2.81 31.38
N LEU A 241 12.52 3.20 30.11
CA LEU A 241 13.51 3.96 29.35
C LEU A 241 13.11 5.43 29.15
N ALA A 242 11.94 5.85 29.65
CA ALA A 242 11.43 7.20 29.46
C ALA A 242 12.24 8.20 30.30
N THR A 243 13.03 9.05 29.63
CA THR A 243 13.85 10.10 30.26
C THR A 243 13.44 11.51 29.86
N GLY A 244 12.45 11.67 28.97
CA GLY A 244 11.99 12.97 28.46
C GLY A 244 10.89 13.58 29.33
N GLU A 245 10.88 14.91 29.44
CA GLU A 245 9.82 15.65 30.13
C GLU A 245 8.45 15.41 29.45
N GLY A 246 7.44 15.03 30.23
CA GLY A 246 6.08 14.75 29.73
C GLY A 246 5.89 13.39 29.06
N MET A 247 6.94 12.55 28.99
CA MET A 247 6.83 11.16 28.54
C MET A 247 6.18 10.29 29.61
N ALA A 248 5.37 9.32 29.19
CA ALA A 248 4.78 8.34 30.09
C ALA A 248 5.88 7.47 30.74
N THR A 249 5.87 7.42 32.07
CA THR A 249 6.74 6.54 32.89
C THR A 249 5.97 5.35 33.48
N ASP A 250 4.65 5.33 33.27
CA ASP A 250 3.71 4.30 33.64
C ASP A 250 2.50 4.33 32.70
N GLY A 251 1.54 3.45 32.93
CA GLY A 251 0.31 3.40 32.13
C GLY A 251 -0.71 4.47 32.50
N GLU A 252 -0.54 5.27 33.56
CA GLU A 252 -1.61 6.11 34.10
C GLU A 252 -1.61 7.54 33.55
N SER A 253 -0.45 8.02 33.05
CA SER A 253 -0.33 9.39 32.57
C SER A 253 0.85 9.62 31.61
N GLY A 254 0.91 10.82 31.02
CA GLY A 254 2.01 11.25 30.14
C GLY A 254 1.85 10.79 28.68
N THR A 255 2.76 11.21 27.82
CA THR A 255 2.70 10.90 26.38
C THR A 255 3.29 9.52 26.10
N ILE A 256 2.52 8.66 25.44
CA ILE A 256 2.97 7.32 25.03
C ILE A 256 3.43 7.39 23.57
N ASP A 257 4.67 6.95 23.29
CA ASP A 257 5.19 6.88 21.93
C ASP A 257 4.70 5.60 21.20
N PHE A 258 3.70 5.77 20.35
CA PHE A 258 3.17 4.70 19.52
C PHE A 258 3.86 4.54 18.16
N THR A 259 4.88 5.33 17.86
CA THR A 259 5.49 5.39 16.52
C THR A 259 6.07 4.03 16.09
N ARG A 260 6.46 3.19 17.06
CA ARG A 260 7.02 1.86 16.81
C ARG A 260 6.01 0.71 16.91
N PHE A 261 4.77 1.00 17.26
CA PHE A 261 3.71 0.00 17.34
C PHE A 261 2.99 -0.09 16.00
N ASP A 262 2.84 -1.31 15.49
CA ASP A 262 2.05 -1.56 14.30
C ASP A 262 0.56 -1.40 14.56
N ASP A 263 -0.22 -1.28 13.48
CA ASP A 263 -1.65 -0.98 13.55
C ASP A 263 -2.45 -2.05 14.29
N ARG A 264 -2.11 -3.35 14.15
CA ARG A 264 -2.78 -4.43 14.88
C ARG A 264 -2.40 -4.43 16.36
N SER A 265 -1.14 -4.21 16.69
CA SER A 265 -0.67 -4.03 18.07
C SER A 265 -1.37 -2.85 18.75
N LEU A 266 -1.52 -1.72 18.08
CA LEU A 266 -2.26 -0.58 18.61
C LEU A 266 -3.74 -0.88 18.81
N SER A 267 -4.33 -1.63 17.88
CA SER A 267 -5.72 -2.07 18.00
C SER A 267 -5.91 -3.00 19.19
N ALA A 268 -4.92 -3.82 19.54
CA ALA A 268 -4.94 -4.64 20.74
C ALA A 268 -5.03 -3.79 22.02
N ILE A 269 -4.28 -2.68 22.10
CA ILE A 269 -4.35 -1.71 23.22
C ILE A 269 -5.71 -1.02 23.22
N ALA A 270 -6.12 -0.44 22.09
CA ALA A 270 -7.34 0.36 21.97
C ALA A 270 -8.61 -0.44 22.28
N LEU A 271 -8.60 -1.75 22.01
CA LEU A 271 -9.70 -2.67 22.32
C LEU A 271 -9.53 -3.38 23.66
N ASN A 272 -8.48 -3.05 24.42
CA ASN A 272 -8.09 -3.68 25.67
C ASN A 272 -8.10 -5.22 25.60
N LYS A 273 -7.53 -5.79 24.53
CA LYS A 273 -7.44 -7.26 24.38
C LYS A 273 -6.63 -7.82 25.55
N GLY A 274 -7.12 -8.92 26.14
CA GLY A 274 -6.55 -9.51 27.35
C GLY A 274 -6.76 -8.72 28.66
N GLY A 275 -7.36 -7.53 28.65
CA GLY A 275 -7.61 -6.74 29.86
C GLY A 275 -6.35 -6.22 30.57
N GLN A 276 -5.27 -6.00 29.82
CA GLN A 276 -3.93 -5.71 30.36
C GLN A 276 -3.52 -4.22 30.27
N PHE A 277 -4.41 -3.36 29.75
CA PHE A 277 -4.12 -1.96 29.49
C PHE A 277 -4.94 -1.03 30.37
N SER A 278 -4.33 0.07 30.80
CA SER A 278 -4.98 1.11 31.61
C SER A 278 -5.96 1.94 30.77
N GLU A 279 -6.81 2.72 31.43
CA GLU A 279 -7.72 3.65 30.72
C GLU A 279 -6.98 4.70 29.89
N HIS A 280 -5.85 5.20 30.39
CA HIS A 280 -5.03 6.19 29.69
C HIS A 280 -4.35 5.59 28.46
N GLU A 281 -3.78 4.38 28.57
CA GLU A 281 -3.21 3.65 27.43
C GLU A 281 -4.26 3.36 26.35
N ILE A 282 -5.45 2.90 26.75
CA ILE A 282 -6.57 2.63 25.83
C ILE A 282 -6.97 3.92 25.10
N LYS A 283 -7.09 5.04 25.82
CA LYS A 283 -7.49 6.32 25.26
C LYS A 283 -6.47 6.83 24.24
N GLU A 284 -5.20 6.90 24.62
CA GLU A 284 -4.12 7.38 23.75
C GLU A 284 -4.00 6.48 22.51
N ALA A 285 -4.07 5.15 22.67
CA ALA A 285 -4.02 4.21 21.55
C ALA A 285 -5.23 4.37 20.62
N ALA A 286 -6.44 4.56 21.17
CA ALA A 286 -7.62 4.81 20.36
C ALA A 286 -7.53 6.13 19.57
N ASP A 287 -6.95 7.17 20.17
CA ASP A 287 -6.74 8.46 19.51
C ASP A 287 -5.70 8.35 18.38
N GLU A 288 -4.62 7.58 18.59
CA GLU A 288 -3.62 7.25 17.57
C GLU A 288 -4.21 6.40 16.43
N VAL A 289 -4.95 5.33 16.74
CA VAL A 289 -5.64 4.48 15.73
C VAL A 289 -6.57 5.33 14.85
N ARG A 290 -7.34 6.24 15.44
CA ARG A 290 -8.20 7.16 14.68
C ARG A 290 -7.37 8.14 13.85
N ALA A 291 -6.25 8.65 14.36
CA ALA A 291 -5.37 9.53 13.62
C ALA A 291 -4.79 8.84 12.37
N ARG A 292 -4.27 7.62 12.53
CA ARG A 292 -3.75 6.79 11.45
C ARG A 292 -4.82 6.44 10.42
N ASN A 293 -6.02 6.10 10.86
CA ASN A 293 -7.12 5.82 9.94
C ASN A 293 -7.51 7.06 9.11
N ARG A 294 -7.63 8.25 9.74
CA ARG A 294 -7.90 9.50 9.02
C ARG A 294 -6.80 9.83 8.01
N GLU A 295 -5.54 9.61 8.39
CA GLU A 295 -4.39 9.80 7.50
C GLU A 295 -4.47 8.87 6.29
N GLY A 296 -4.74 7.58 6.49
CA GLY A 296 -4.93 6.59 5.43
C GLY A 296 -6.06 6.95 4.47
N VAL A 297 -7.23 7.33 5.01
CA VAL A 297 -8.37 7.78 4.18
C VAL A 297 -8.03 9.06 3.42
N SER A 298 -7.36 10.03 4.05
CA SER A 298 -6.92 11.26 3.39
C SER A 298 -5.91 10.98 2.27
N SER A 299 -5.01 10.04 2.49
CA SER A 299 -4.09 9.55 1.46
C SER A 299 -4.84 8.95 0.28
N ASN A 300 -5.78 8.04 0.53
CA ASN A 300 -6.59 7.42 -0.54
C ASN A 300 -7.37 8.46 -1.36
N TRP A 301 -7.82 9.52 -0.71
CA TRP A 301 -8.48 10.63 -1.38
C TRP A 301 -7.51 11.45 -2.23
N LYS A 302 -6.32 11.78 -1.70
CA LYS A 302 -5.27 12.48 -2.47
C LYS A 302 -4.83 11.68 -3.69
N SER A 303 -4.67 10.36 -3.55
CA SER A 303 -4.31 9.49 -4.68
C SER A 303 -5.40 9.52 -5.76
N ALA A 304 -6.68 9.52 -5.38
CA ALA A 304 -7.78 9.63 -6.32
C ALA A 304 -7.78 11.00 -7.04
N GLN A 305 -7.54 12.11 -6.31
CA GLN A 305 -7.42 13.43 -6.92
C GLN A 305 -6.30 13.52 -7.95
N GLN A 306 -5.13 12.96 -7.63
CA GLN A 306 -3.98 12.97 -8.54
C GLN A 306 -4.21 12.10 -9.78
N SER A 307 -5.02 11.06 -9.64
CA SER A 307 -5.40 10.17 -10.74
C SER A 307 -6.44 10.80 -11.70
N GLY A 308 -7.20 11.79 -11.23
CA GLY A 308 -8.33 12.35 -11.98
C GLY A 308 -9.55 11.40 -12.08
N ASP A 309 -9.49 10.22 -11.46
CA ASP A 309 -10.55 9.21 -11.48
C ASP A 309 -11.09 8.95 -10.06
N ALA A 310 -12.39 9.21 -9.89
CA ALA A 310 -13.08 9.04 -8.60
C ALA A 310 -13.23 7.57 -8.18
N SER A 311 -13.21 6.62 -9.14
CA SER A 311 -13.29 5.18 -8.85
C SER A 311 -12.09 4.67 -8.04
N VAL A 312 -10.94 5.35 -8.17
CA VAL A 312 -9.72 5.05 -7.42
C VAL A 312 -9.93 5.20 -5.92
N PHE A 313 -10.74 6.16 -5.50
CA PHE A 313 -11.02 6.34 -4.07
C PHE A 313 -11.78 5.14 -3.49
N GLY A 314 -12.85 4.71 -4.18
CA GLY A 314 -13.66 3.56 -3.77
C GLY A 314 -12.84 2.28 -3.72
N ARG A 315 -12.06 1.99 -4.76
CA ARG A 315 -11.13 0.86 -4.81
C ARG A 315 -10.10 0.89 -3.66
N ASN A 316 -9.55 2.06 -3.35
CA ASN A 316 -8.55 2.19 -2.28
C ASN A 316 -9.15 1.93 -0.91
N LEU A 317 -10.37 2.41 -0.66
CA LEU A 317 -11.07 2.11 0.58
C LEU A 317 -11.41 0.63 0.72
N VAL A 318 -11.88 -0.02 -0.35
CA VAL A 318 -12.14 -1.47 -0.37
C VAL A 318 -10.84 -2.24 -0.09
N SER A 319 -9.74 -1.86 -0.76
CA SER A 319 -8.43 -2.47 -0.55
C SER A 319 -7.92 -2.30 0.87
N GLN A 320 -8.05 -1.10 1.44
CA GLN A 320 -7.70 -0.81 2.83
C GLN A 320 -8.53 -1.68 3.78
N TYR A 321 -9.84 -1.83 3.54
CA TYR A 321 -10.71 -2.63 4.39
C TYR A 321 -10.26 -4.08 4.39
N VAL A 322 -9.99 -4.63 3.21
CA VAL A 322 -9.58 -6.03 3.06
C VAL A 322 -8.19 -6.28 3.66
N SER A 323 -7.26 -5.31 3.60
CA SER A 323 -5.92 -5.47 4.18
C SER A 323 -5.90 -5.42 5.71
N MET A 324 -6.94 -4.86 6.34
CA MET A 324 -7.03 -4.79 7.80
C MET A 324 -7.46 -6.13 8.41
N SER A 325 -6.88 -6.44 9.56
CA SER A 325 -7.35 -7.48 10.49
C SER A 325 -8.69 -7.10 11.10
N ASP A 326 -9.36 -8.08 11.71
CA ASP A 326 -10.65 -7.87 12.36
C ASP A 326 -10.53 -6.90 13.54
N GLU A 327 -9.42 -6.93 14.28
CA GLU A 327 -9.19 -5.99 15.38
C GLU A 327 -8.91 -4.57 14.88
N GLU A 328 -8.14 -4.42 13.80
CA GLU A 328 -7.93 -3.11 13.18
C GLU A 328 -9.27 -2.51 12.72
N ARG A 329 -10.14 -3.32 12.10
CA ARG A 329 -11.47 -2.89 11.67
C ARG A 329 -12.37 -2.51 12.85
N GLU A 330 -12.39 -3.34 13.89
CA GLU A 330 -13.15 -3.11 15.12
C GLU A 330 -12.71 -1.78 15.77
N ALA A 331 -11.40 -1.56 15.92
CA ALA A 331 -10.84 -0.38 16.57
C ALA A 331 -11.17 0.94 15.86
N VAL A 332 -11.31 0.92 14.53
CA VAL A 332 -11.70 2.11 13.74
C VAL A 332 -13.19 2.19 13.40
N GLY A 333 -13.99 1.19 13.81
CA GLY A 333 -15.43 1.11 13.53
C GLY A 333 -15.77 0.75 12.07
N TRP A 334 -14.90 0.06 11.35
CA TRP A 334 -15.12 -0.38 9.99
C TRP A 334 -15.93 -1.69 9.97
N THR A 335 -17.21 -1.60 9.63
CA THR A 335 -18.14 -2.74 9.68
C THR A 335 -18.26 -3.46 8.33
N PRO A 336 -18.71 -4.73 8.31
CA PRO A 336 -19.07 -5.41 7.05
C PRO A 336 -20.12 -4.63 6.24
N ALA A 337 -21.09 -4.01 6.92
CA ALA A 337 -22.09 -3.17 6.25
C ALA A 337 -21.49 -1.92 5.58
N LEU A 338 -20.40 -1.35 6.14
CA LEU A 338 -19.64 -0.30 5.47
C LEU A 338 -18.96 -0.84 4.22
N TYR A 339 -18.35 -2.03 4.29
CA TYR A 339 -17.76 -2.70 3.14
C TYR A 339 -18.77 -2.94 2.02
N ASP A 340 -19.94 -3.50 2.33
CA ASP A 340 -21.00 -3.76 1.35
C ASP A 340 -21.46 -2.46 0.67
N LYS A 341 -21.58 -1.37 1.45
CA LYS A 341 -21.89 -0.04 0.90
C LYS A 341 -20.79 0.45 -0.04
N MET A 342 -19.52 0.31 0.31
CA MET A 342 -18.40 0.72 -0.55
C MET A 342 -18.41 -0.04 -1.88
N VAL A 343 -18.60 -1.36 -1.85
CA VAL A 343 -18.71 -2.20 -3.06
C VAL A 343 -19.92 -1.82 -3.90
N SER A 344 -21.08 -1.58 -3.27
CA SER A 344 -22.32 -1.20 -3.99
C SER A 344 -22.22 0.16 -4.70
N LEU A 345 -21.64 1.17 -4.04
CA LEU A 345 -21.43 2.50 -4.62
C LEU A 345 -20.46 2.43 -5.79
N GLN A 346 -19.45 1.58 -5.68
CA GLN A 346 -18.49 1.37 -6.74
C GLN A 346 -19.12 0.68 -7.95
N THR A 347 -19.88 -0.40 -7.73
CA THR A 347 -20.62 -1.09 -8.79
C THR A 347 -21.57 -0.14 -9.53
N LEU A 348 -22.22 0.74 -8.78
CA LEU A 348 -23.08 1.78 -9.36
C LEU A 348 -22.29 2.78 -10.21
N SER A 349 -21.11 3.21 -9.75
CA SER A 349 -20.21 4.10 -10.51
C SER A 349 -19.78 3.48 -11.83
N ASP A 350 -19.40 2.19 -11.82
CA ASP A 350 -18.96 1.47 -13.02
C ASP A 350 -20.13 1.28 -14.00
N LYS A 351 -21.31 0.92 -13.47
CA LYS A 351 -22.54 0.81 -14.26
C LYS A 351 -22.88 2.14 -14.92
N LEU A 352 -22.83 3.23 -14.17
CA LEU A 352 -23.07 4.58 -14.70
C LEU A 352 -22.04 4.94 -15.78
N SER A 353 -20.76 4.72 -15.53
CA SER A 353 -19.68 4.97 -16.51
C SER A 353 -19.89 4.16 -17.79
N SER A 354 -20.33 2.91 -17.67
CA SER A 354 -20.57 2.03 -18.82
C SER A 354 -21.66 2.54 -19.77
N MET A 355 -22.60 3.37 -19.27
CA MET A 355 -23.67 4.00 -20.05
C MET A 355 -23.17 5.12 -20.95
N PHE A 356 -21.99 5.68 -20.68
CA PHE A 356 -21.42 6.78 -21.45
C PHE A 356 -20.24 6.31 -22.32
N GLY A 357 -20.12 6.89 -23.52
CA GLY A 357 -18.97 6.77 -24.40
C GLY A 357 -17.80 7.63 -23.92
N ALA A 358 -16.65 7.47 -24.57
CA ALA A 358 -15.43 8.24 -24.24
C ALA A 358 -15.58 9.76 -24.45
N ASP A 359 -16.60 10.19 -25.19
CA ASP A 359 -16.98 11.58 -25.44
C ASP A 359 -18.03 12.12 -24.45
N GLY A 360 -18.40 11.32 -23.44
CA GLY A 360 -19.41 11.67 -22.44
C GLY A 360 -20.85 11.60 -22.96
N THR A 361 -21.07 11.13 -24.18
CA THR A 361 -22.43 10.89 -24.71
C THR A 361 -22.95 9.53 -24.25
N LEU A 362 -24.26 9.37 -24.13
CA LEU A 362 -24.84 8.05 -23.88
C LEU A 362 -24.48 7.12 -25.05
N LYS A 363 -23.98 5.92 -24.76
CA LYS A 363 -23.75 4.91 -25.82
C LYS A 363 -25.06 4.67 -26.55
N THR A 364 -25.05 4.90 -27.86
CA THR A 364 -26.25 4.85 -28.70
C THR A 364 -26.96 3.51 -28.60
N GLY A 365 -28.26 3.54 -28.25
CA GLY A 365 -29.12 2.36 -28.18
C GLY A 365 -29.53 1.88 -26.78
N MET A 366 -29.10 2.56 -25.70
CA MET A 366 -29.53 2.24 -24.33
C MET A 366 -30.23 3.43 -23.68
N SER A 367 -31.44 3.23 -23.15
CA SER A 367 -32.17 4.26 -22.40
C SER A 367 -31.92 4.12 -20.89
N LEU A 368 -32.08 5.22 -20.15
CA LEU A 368 -32.04 5.23 -18.68
C LEU A 368 -33.09 4.28 -18.04
N LEU A 369 -34.17 3.97 -18.77
CA LEU A 369 -35.23 3.08 -18.34
C LEU A 369 -34.87 1.59 -18.45
N ASP A 370 -33.87 1.23 -19.25
CA ASP A 370 -33.44 -0.18 -19.40
C ASP A 370 -32.59 -0.66 -18.21
N TYR A 371 -32.27 0.23 -17.27
CA TYR A 371 -31.31 0.00 -16.18
C TYR A 371 -31.82 0.25 -14.75
N LEU A 372 -33.03 0.81 -14.62
CA LEU A 372 -33.84 0.86 -13.40
C LEU A 372 -34.66 -0.41 -13.28
#